data_AF-A0A1V6JHY3-F1
#
_entry.id   AF-A0A1V6JHY3-F1
#
_cell.length_a   1.000
_cell.length_b   1.000
_cell.length_c   1.000
_cell.angle_alpha   90.00
_cell.angle_beta   90.00
_cell.angle_gamma   90.00
#
_symmetry.space_group_name_H-M   'P 1'
#
loop_
_entity.id
_entity.type
_entity.pdbx_description
1 polymer ?
#
loop_
_entity_poly.entity_id
_entity_poly.type
_entity_poly.pdbx_seq_one_letter_code
_entity_poly.pdbx_strand_id
1 'polypeptide(L)'
;MAKFNYKVTIISTIAIVLLSFTDQSDFLAEQSRFIRVRTAINEKKEFIEKTLNENQISIDSLNLLLIAYKDNDLLDVYAKAKQKETYKKILSYKICARSGQLGPKRREGDGQVPEGFYHLNYFNPTSNFYLSLGINYPNLADRRKSTASDLGGNIFIHGSCVTIGCLPMTDECIKEIYLLAVYARNNGQLRIPVYIFPFKMTDQNMTIYKSQYRDNEELVAFWDNLKVGYDLFFNNFSELNIRVAENGDYIF
;
A
#
# COMPACT_ATOMS: atom_id res chain seq x y z
N MET A 1 -54.45 -25.52 62.93
CA MET A 1 -54.12 -24.61 61.80
C MET A 1 -52.62 -24.64 61.60
N ALA A 2 -52.14 -25.18 60.47
CA ALA A 2 -50.73 -25.45 60.22
C ALA A 2 -49.99 -24.20 59.73
N LYS A 3 -48.79 -23.94 60.27
CA LYS A 3 -47.86 -22.89 59.79
C LYS A 3 -46.96 -23.47 58.69
N PHE A 4 -46.98 -22.87 57.51
CA PHE A 4 -46.10 -23.22 56.39
C PHE A 4 -44.85 -22.34 56.42
N ASN A 5 -43.67 -22.94 56.57
CA ASN A 5 -42.38 -22.27 56.45
C ASN A 5 -41.88 -22.40 55.01
N TYR A 6 -41.81 -21.29 54.27
CA TYR A 6 -41.13 -21.26 52.97
C TYR A 6 -39.64 -20.99 53.16
N LYS A 7 -38.80 -21.98 52.82
CA LYS A 7 -37.37 -21.78 52.62
C LYS A 7 -37.16 -21.15 51.24
N VAL A 8 -36.65 -19.92 51.21
CA VAL A 8 -36.18 -19.27 49.99
C VAL A 8 -34.75 -19.74 49.72
N THR A 9 -34.56 -20.56 48.69
CA THR A 9 -33.22 -20.93 48.20
C THR A 9 -32.81 -19.91 47.16
N ILE A 10 -31.84 -19.06 47.48
CA ILE A 10 -31.23 -18.11 46.54
C ILE A 10 -30.24 -18.90 45.66
N ILE A 11 -30.60 -19.09 44.40
CA ILE A 11 -29.70 -19.66 43.38
C ILE A 11 -28.95 -18.50 42.75
N SER A 12 -27.70 -18.28 43.16
CA SER A 12 -26.79 -17.32 42.54
C SER A 12 -26.32 -17.87 41.19
N THR A 13 -26.94 -17.41 40.09
CA THR A 13 -26.44 -17.66 38.74
C THR A 13 -25.18 -16.82 38.50
N ILE A 14 -24.02 -17.47 38.51
CA ILE A 14 -22.76 -16.87 38.06
C ILE A 14 -22.82 -16.73 36.54
N ALA A 15 -22.98 -15.50 36.05
CA ALA A 15 -22.83 -15.19 34.63
C ALA A 15 -21.34 -15.24 34.28
N ILE A 16 -20.91 -16.33 33.65
CA ILE A 16 -19.57 -16.44 33.05
C ILE A 16 -19.58 -15.58 31.79
N VAL A 17 -19.06 -14.35 31.91
CA VAL A 17 -18.73 -13.52 30.76
C VAL A 17 -17.52 -14.15 30.08
N LEU A 18 -17.76 -14.91 29.01
CA LEU A 18 -16.71 -15.33 28.09
C LEU A 18 -16.17 -14.07 27.40
N LEU A 19 -15.14 -13.46 28.01
CA LEU A 19 -14.28 -12.50 27.34
C LEU A 19 -13.64 -13.23 26.15
N SER A 20 -14.24 -13.05 24.98
CA SER A 20 -13.63 -13.44 23.72
C SER A 20 -12.44 -12.53 23.52
N PHE A 21 -11.27 -12.93 24.01
CA PHE A 21 -10.02 -12.35 23.57
C PHE A 21 -9.93 -12.66 22.08
N THR A 22 -10.21 -11.66 21.24
CA THR A 22 -9.86 -11.72 19.84
C THR A 22 -8.35 -11.86 19.81
N ASP A 23 -7.86 -13.07 19.54
CA ASP A 23 -6.48 -13.34 19.22
C ASP A 23 -6.21 -12.58 17.92
N GLN A 24 -5.80 -11.32 18.03
CA GLN A 24 -5.31 -10.55 16.90
C GLN A 24 -4.01 -11.25 16.54
N SER A 25 -4.12 -12.26 15.66
CA SER A 25 -3.01 -13.04 15.16
C SER A 25 -1.87 -12.09 14.83
N ASP A 26 -0.75 -12.22 15.55
CA ASP A 26 0.44 -11.42 15.35
C ASP A 26 0.93 -11.66 13.92
N PHE A 27 0.60 -10.72 13.02
CA PHE A 27 0.90 -10.83 11.59
C PHE A 27 2.42 -10.90 11.38
N LEU A 28 3.20 -10.22 12.21
CA LEU A 28 4.65 -10.33 12.19
C LEU A 28 5.10 -11.74 12.56
N ALA A 29 4.50 -12.38 13.57
CA ALA A 29 4.80 -13.77 13.92
C ALA A 29 4.45 -14.75 12.79
N GLU A 30 3.33 -14.54 12.09
CA GLU A 30 2.96 -15.32 10.89
C GLU A 30 4.03 -15.19 9.81
N GLN A 31 4.42 -13.97 9.47
CA GLN A 31 5.43 -13.69 8.45
C GLN A 31 6.81 -14.21 8.85
N SER A 32 7.15 -14.21 10.15
CA SER A 32 8.43 -14.69 10.68
C SER A 32 8.62 -16.21 10.57
N ARG A 33 7.60 -16.97 10.16
CA ARG A 33 7.73 -18.40 9.84
C ARG A 33 8.60 -18.64 8.60
N PHE A 34 8.72 -17.66 7.72
CA PHE A 34 9.50 -17.76 6.48
C PHE A 34 10.94 -17.32 6.68
N ILE A 35 11.89 -18.12 6.17
CA ILE A 35 13.33 -17.85 6.37
C ILE A 35 13.75 -16.48 5.83
N ARG A 36 13.23 -16.08 4.66
CA ARG A 36 13.56 -14.79 4.04
C ARG A 36 13.10 -13.60 4.88
N VAL A 37 11.96 -13.73 5.55
CA VAL A 37 11.46 -12.70 6.47
C VAL A 37 12.35 -12.63 7.71
N ARG A 38 12.75 -13.77 8.30
CA ARG A 38 13.70 -13.77 9.42
C ARG A 38 15.05 -13.16 9.05
N THR A 39 15.55 -13.48 7.85
CA THR A 39 16.78 -12.86 7.31
C THR A 39 16.61 -11.35 7.19
N ALA A 40 15.50 -10.89 6.60
CA ALA A 40 15.20 -9.46 6.51
C ALA A 40 15.17 -8.80 7.91
N ILE A 41 14.50 -9.42 8.89
CA ILE A 41 14.42 -8.90 10.27
C ILE A 41 15.83 -8.78 10.85
N ASN A 42 16.63 -9.84 10.76
CA ASN A 42 17.98 -9.88 11.29
C ASN A 42 18.88 -8.80 10.68
N GLU A 43 18.74 -8.53 9.39
CA GLU A 43 19.62 -7.58 8.67
C GLU A 43 19.12 -6.13 8.71
N LYS A 44 17.80 -5.90 8.78
CA LYS A 44 17.21 -4.57 8.53
C LYS A 44 16.45 -3.98 9.71
N LYS A 45 16.16 -4.74 10.76
CA LYS A 45 15.37 -4.23 11.90
C LYS A 45 16.02 -3.01 12.54
N GLU A 46 17.32 -3.05 12.84
CA GLU A 46 18.03 -1.94 13.46
C GLU A 46 17.99 -0.67 12.59
N PHE A 47 18.20 -0.81 11.28
CA PHE A 47 18.09 0.29 10.33
C PHE A 47 16.67 0.90 10.34
N ILE A 48 15.63 0.05 10.26
CA ILE A 48 14.23 0.49 10.28
C ILE A 48 13.91 1.23 11.59
N GLU A 49 14.27 0.66 12.75
CA GLU A 49 14.04 1.28 14.05
C GLU A 49 14.73 2.63 14.15
N LYS A 50 15.99 2.73 13.71
CA LYS A 50 16.72 3.99 13.65
C LYS A 50 16.00 5.03 12.78
N THR A 51 15.64 4.68 11.55
CA THR A 51 14.94 5.58 10.62
C THR A 51 13.60 6.06 11.19
N LEU A 52 12.82 5.16 11.81
CA LEU A 52 11.54 5.50 12.41
C LEU A 52 11.72 6.42 13.63
N ASN A 53 12.70 6.13 14.50
CA ASN A 53 13.02 6.94 15.67
C ASN A 53 13.48 8.36 15.31
N GLU A 54 14.34 8.51 14.29
CA GLU A 54 14.76 9.81 13.75
C GLU A 54 13.57 10.65 13.25
N ASN A 55 12.50 9.98 12.81
CA ASN A 55 11.26 10.61 12.35
C ASN A 55 10.17 10.72 13.44
N GLN A 56 10.48 10.31 14.68
CA GLN A 56 9.57 10.30 15.84
C GLN A 56 8.34 9.39 15.64
N ILE A 57 8.55 8.23 15.02
CA ILE A 57 7.53 7.20 14.79
C ILE A 57 7.95 5.94 15.53
N SER A 58 7.07 5.38 16.37
CA SER A 58 7.31 4.06 16.97
C SER A 58 6.93 2.96 15.99
N ILE A 59 7.76 1.90 15.91
CA ILE A 59 7.52 0.71 15.07
C ILE A 59 6.18 0.02 15.37
N ASP A 60 5.72 0.08 16.62
CA ASP A 60 4.44 -0.50 17.09
C ASP A 60 3.22 0.42 16.83
N SER A 61 3.46 1.58 16.21
CA SER A 61 2.42 2.54 15.86
C SER A 61 2.50 3.01 14.41
N LEU A 62 3.30 2.33 13.58
CA LEU A 62 3.55 2.70 12.20
C LEU A 62 2.30 2.55 11.33
N ASN A 63 1.95 3.61 10.59
CA ASN A 63 1.20 3.54 9.35
C ASN A 63 2.11 3.93 8.18
N LEU A 64 1.95 3.25 7.05
CA LEU A 64 2.76 3.36 5.84
C LEU A 64 1.91 3.84 4.65
N LEU A 65 2.54 4.54 3.72
CA LEU A 65 2.02 4.87 2.40
C LEU A 65 3.20 4.88 1.42
N LEU A 66 3.02 4.33 0.22
CA LEU A 66 4.06 4.28 -0.80
C LEU A 66 3.67 5.17 -1.98
N ILE A 67 4.63 5.93 -2.53
CA ILE A 67 4.42 6.72 -3.75
C ILE A 67 5.52 6.37 -4.76
N ALA A 68 5.13 5.87 -5.92
CA ALA A 68 6.03 5.58 -7.02
C ALA A 68 5.91 6.61 -8.15
N TYR A 69 7.03 6.88 -8.82
CA TYR A 69 7.14 7.76 -9.97
C TYR A 69 7.81 7.02 -11.12
N LYS A 70 7.13 6.94 -12.26
CA LYS A 70 7.62 6.16 -13.41
C LYS A 70 8.73 6.87 -14.18
N ASP A 71 8.70 8.20 -14.29
CA ASP A 71 9.66 8.97 -15.10
C ASP A 71 11.11 8.87 -14.60
N ASN A 72 11.29 8.76 -13.29
CA ASN A 72 12.59 8.77 -12.63
C ASN A 72 12.90 7.47 -11.87
N ASP A 73 12.08 6.44 -12.04
CA ASP A 73 12.23 5.13 -11.40
C ASP A 73 12.38 5.27 -9.87
N LEU A 74 11.45 5.96 -9.20
CA LEU A 74 11.50 6.17 -7.73
C LEU A 74 10.31 5.55 -7.01
N LEU A 75 10.57 5.05 -5.80
CA LEU A 75 9.57 4.67 -4.80
C LEU A 75 9.90 5.36 -3.48
N ASP A 76 9.09 6.36 -3.13
CA ASP A 76 9.14 7.09 -1.88
C ASP A 76 8.29 6.37 -0.81
N VAL A 77 8.83 6.29 0.40
CA VAL A 77 8.15 5.72 1.56
C VAL A 77 7.73 6.84 2.50
N TYR A 78 6.43 6.92 2.72
CA TYR A 78 5.79 7.84 3.65
C TYR A 78 5.32 7.07 4.88
N ALA A 79 5.58 7.63 6.05
CA ALA A 79 5.18 7.03 7.32
C ALA A 79 4.59 8.06 8.27
N LYS A 80 3.71 7.58 9.15
CA LYS A 80 3.21 8.34 10.30
C LYS A 80 2.99 7.42 11.48
N ALA A 81 2.94 7.99 12.67
CA ALA A 81 2.36 7.29 13.81
C ALA A 81 0.83 7.24 13.64
N LYS A 82 0.19 6.13 14.04
CA LYS A 82 -1.24 5.82 13.84
C LYS A 82 -2.18 6.93 14.31
N GLN A 83 -1.80 7.61 15.40
CA GLN A 83 -2.52 8.71 16.03
C GLN A 83 -2.28 10.08 15.40
N LYS A 84 -1.41 10.17 14.39
CA LYS A 84 -1.15 11.41 13.64
C LYS A 84 -1.93 11.37 12.33
N GLU A 85 -2.31 12.53 11.83
CA GLU A 85 -2.98 12.64 10.53
C GLU A 85 -1.97 12.64 9.38
N THR A 86 -0.87 13.37 9.53
CA THR A 86 0.07 13.66 8.45
C THR A 86 1.22 12.66 8.35
N TYR A 87 1.51 12.27 7.11
CA TYR A 87 2.64 11.46 6.71
C TYR A 87 3.91 12.31 6.53
N LYS A 88 5.06 11.69 6.78
CA LYS A 88 6.38 12.23 6.45
C LYS A 88 7.09 11.28 5.50
N LYS A 89 7.80 11.80 4.51
CA LYS A 89 8.70 10.97 3.72
C LYS A 89 9.90 10.57 4.58
N ILE A 90 10.10 9.27 4.77
CA ILE A 90 11.19 8.74 5.60
C ILE A 90 12.30 8.09 4.77
N LEU A 91 11.98 7.55 3.60
CA LEU A 91 12.92 6.83 2.72
C LEU A 91 12.56 7.07 1.25
N SER A 92 13.53 6.85 0.36
CA SER A 92 13.38 6.93 -1.09
C SER A 92 14.28 5.89 -1.73
N TYR A 93 13.73 5.09 -2.63
CA TYR A 93 14.43 4.00 -3.30
C TYR A 93 14.35 4.15 -4.81
N LYS A 94 15.42 3.74 -5.50
CA LYS A 94 15.39 3.60 -6.95
C LYS A 94 14.76 2.26 -7.33
N ILE A 95 13.76 2.29 -8.20
CA ILE A 95 13.22 1.13 -8.92
C ILE A 95 14.31 0.69 -9.90
N CYS A 96 14.77 -0.55 -9.81
CA CYS A 96 16.03 -0.92 -10.47
C CYS A 96 15.89 -1.33 -11.94
N ALA A 97 14.66 -1.54 -12.43
CA ALA A 97 14.36 -1.71 -13.84
C ALA A 97 12.96 -1.16 -14.16
N ARG A 98 12.76 -0.69 -15.39
CA ARG A 98 11.50 -0.14 -15.85
C ARG A 98 10.86 -1.00 -16.93
N SER A 99 9.54 -0.97 -16.98
CA SER A 99 8.75 -1.55 -18.07
C SER A 99 7.77 -0.51 -18.60
N GLY A 100 7.56 -0.52 -19.91
CA GLY A 100 6.61 0.37 -20.57
C GLY A 100 7.07 1.83 -20.68
N GLN A 101 6.10 2.69 -20.99
CA GLN A 101 6.24 4.14 -21.11
C GLN A 101 5.29 4.84 -20.12
N LEU A 102 5.27 6.18 -20.11
CA LEU A 102 4.24 6.91 -19.36
C LEU A 102 2.85 6.59 -19.93
N GLY A 103 1.87 6.46 -19.03
CA GLY A 103 0.53 5.98 -19.29
C GLY A 103 0.16 4.72 -18.50
N PRO A 104 -1.12 4.53 -18.18
CA PRO A 104 -1.58 3.41 -17.34
C PRO A 104 -1.52 2.07 -18.08
N LYS A 105 -1.45 0.99 -17.29
CA LYS A 105 -1.71 -0.37 -17.76
C LYS A 105 -3.19 -0.54 -18.10
N ARG A 106 -3.51 -0.97 -19.32
CA ARG A 106 -4.89 -1.10 -19.82
C ARG A 106 -5.26 -2.50 -20.29
N ARG A 107 -4.30 -3.39 -20.52
CA ARG A 107 -4.58 -4.79 -20.92
C ARG A 107 -3.48 -5.74 -20.47
N GLU A 108 -3.76 -7.04 -20.46
CA GLU A 108 -2.72 -8.03 -20.23
C GLU A 108 -1.65 -7.98 -21.33
N GLY A 109 -0.38 -8.13 -20.94
CA GLY A 109 0.75 -8.16 -21.87
C GLY A 109 1.13 -6.84 -22.55
N ASP A 110 0.56 -5.69 -22.15
CA ASP A 110 0.98 -4.36 -22.67
C ASP A 110 2.33 -3.87 -22.14
N GLY A 111 2.96 -4.59 -21.20
CA GLY A 111 4.25 -4.23 -20.60
C GLY A 111 4.22 -2.95 -19.75
N GLN A 112 3.04 -2.43 -19.41
CA GLN A 112 2.92 -1.20 -18.64
C GLN A 112 2.89 -1.47 -17.13
N VAL A 113 3.55 -0.62 -16.36
CA VAL A 113 3.24 -0.43 -14.93
C VAL A 113 1.99 0.45 -14.82
N PRO A 114 0.98 0.08 -13.98
CA PRO A 114 -0.21 0.89 -13.81
C PRO A 114 0.07 2.29 -13.26
N GLU A 115 -0.84 3.22 -13.50
CA GLU A 115 -0.84 4.57 -12.93
C GLU A 115 -2.17 4.80 -12.23
N GLY A 116 -2.15 5.33 -11.02
CA GLY A 116 -3.35 5.50 -10.21
C GLY A 116 -3.16 5.25 -8.72
N PHE A 117 -4.27 5.01 -8.04
CA PHE A 117 -4.32 4.86 -6.61
C PHE A 117 -4.70 3.43 -6.23
N TYR A 118 -3.78 2.76 -5.54
CA TYR A 118 -3.86 1.35 -5.18
C TYR A 118 -3.67 1.17 -3.68
N HIS A 119 -3.79 -0.08 -3.23
CA HIS A 119 -3.33 -0.50 -1.92
C HIS A 119 -2.71 -1.88 -2.00
N LEU A 120 -1.86 -2.20 -1.02
CA LEU A 120 -1.36 -3.56 -0.85
C LEU A 120 -2.51 -4.52 -0.56
N ASN A 121 -2.54 -5.66 -1.25
CA ASN A 121 -3.52 -6.72 -1.04
C ASN A 121 -2.89 -8.09 -0.78
N TYR A 122 -1.57 -8.23 -0.94
CA TYR A 122 -0.90 -9.50 -0.77
C TYR A 122 0.55 -9.35 -0.29
N PHE A 123 0.96 -10.22 0.62
CA PHE A 123 2.32 -10.32 1.17
C PHE A 123 2.86 -11.70 0.79
N ASN A 124 3.88 -11.75 -0.04
CA ASN A 124 4.44 -13.01 -0.55
C ASN A 124 5.89 -13.17 -0.09
N PRO A 125 6.12 -13.91 1.02
CA PRO A 125 7.45 -14.17 1.54
C PRO A 125 8.20 -15.28 0.78
N THR A 126 7.53 -15.97 -0.15
CA THR A 126 8.07 -17.07 -0.96
C THR A 126 8.13 -16.72 -2.44
N SER A 127 8.26 -15.42 -2.77
CA SER A 127 8.28 -14.94 -4.15
C SER A 127 9.40 -15.58 -4.98
N ASN A 128 9.18 -15.75 -6.29
CA ASN A 128 10.26 -16.10 -7.21
C ASN A 128 11.33 -15.00 -7.29
N PHE A 129 11.00 -13.78 -6.83
CA PHE A 129 11.87 -12.61 -6.82
C PHE A 129 12.21 -12.16 -5.38
N TYR A 130 12.59 -13.14 -4.54
CA TYR A 130 12.94 -12.98 -3.11
C TYR A 130 11.75 -12.67 -2.18
N LEU A 131 11.34 -11.41 -2.07
CA LEU A 131 10.16 -10.94 -1.32
C LEU A 131 9.29 -10.11 -2.25
N SER A 132 7.97 -10.10 -2.07
CA SER A 132 7.11 -9.23 -2.87
C SER A 132 5.80 -8.83 -2.19
N LEU A 133 5.34 -7.62 -2.50
CA LEU A 133 4.08 -7.03 -2.08
C LEU A 133 3.18 -6.82 -3.30
N GLY A 134 2.00 -7.43 -3.31
CA GLY A 134 1.02 -7.27 -4.38
C GLY A 134 0.17 -6.02 -4.17
N ILE A 135 -0.13 -5.31 -5.25
CA ILE A 135 -1.13 -4.23 -5.26
C ILE A 135 -2.47 -4.74 -5.81
N ASN A 136 -3.56 -4.06 -5.48
CA ASN A 136 -4.91 -4.40 -5.93
C ASN A 136 -5.22 -4.02 -7.41
N TYR A 137 -4.23 -4.07 -8.30
CA TYR A 137 -4.46 -3.94 -9.74
C TYR A 137 -5.00 -5.26 -10.34
N PRO A 138 -5.99 -5.22 -11.25
CA PRO A 138 -6.77 -4.04 -11.63
C PRO A 138 -7.74 -3.62 -10.50
N ASN A 139 -7.86 -2.33 -10.24
CA ASN A 139 -8.85 -1.78 -9.32
C ASN A 139 -10.15 -1.40 -10.07
N LEU A 140 -11.11 -0.74 -9.39
CA LEU A 140 -12.37 -0.34 -10.02
C LEU A 140 -12.20 0.71 -11.13
N ALA A 141 -11.28 1.67 -10.98
CA ALA A 141 -10.98 2.68 -12.00
C ALA A 141 -10.36 2.03 -13.24
N ASP A 142 -9.43 1.09 -13.06
CA ASP A 142 -8.82 0.35 -14.16
C ASP A 142 -9.87 -0.41 -14.98
N ARG A 143 -10.75 -1.16 -14.29
CA ARG A 143 -11.83 -1.93 -14.91
C ARG A 143 -12.83 -1.06 -15.68
N ARG A 144 -13.09 0.16 -15.21
CA ARG A 144 -14.02 1.08 -15.89
C ARG A 144 -13.40 1.80 -17.08
N LYS A 145 -12.09 2.01 -17.08
CA LYS A 145 -11.37 2.70 -18.16
C LYS A 145 -10.82 1.78 -19.24
N SER A 146 -10.71 0.48 -18.98
CA SER A 146 -10.25 -0.48 -19.99
C SER A 146 -11.40 -1.02 -20.84
N THR A 147 -11.16 -1.18 -22.14
CA THR A 147 -12.02 -1.89 -23.08
C THR A 147 -11.54 -3.32 -23.36
N ALA A 148 -10.43 -3.74 -22.76
CA ALA A 148 -9.86 -5.07 -22.94
C ALA A 148 -10.67 -6.13 -22.19
N SER A 149 -10.77 -7.33 -22.77
CA SER A 149 -11.40 -8.48 -22.11
C SER A 149 -10.61 -8.98 -20.91
N ASP A 150 -9.30 -8.72 -20.89
CA ASP A 150 -8.40 -9.07 -19.79
C ASP A 150 -7.43 -7.91 -19.53
N LEU A 151 -7.45 -7.41 -18.29
CA LEU A 151 -6.51 -6.38 -17.81
C LEU A 151 -5.22 -7.00 -17.28
N GLY A 152 -5.20 -8.31 -17.08
CA GLY A 152 -4.16 -9.00 -16.36
C GLY A 152 -4.29 -8.81 -14.85
N GLY A 153 -3.15 -8.81 -14.19
CA GLY A 153 -3.06 -8.66 -12.74
C GLY A 153 -1.61 -8.75 -12.30
N ASN A 154 -1.38 -9.31 -11.11
CA ASN A 154 -0.06 -9.67 -10.62
C ASN A 154 0.97 -8.52 -10.71
N ILE A 155 0.56 -7.31 -10.29
CA ILE A 155 1.47 -6.19 -10.17
C ILE A 155 2.04 -6.19 -8.76
N PHE A 156 3.37 -6.27 -8.69
CA PHE A 156 4.11 -6.42 -7.44
C PHE A 156 5.20 -5.35 -7.29
N ILE A 157 5.47 -4.98 -6.05
CA ILE A 157 6.74 -4.41 -5.62
C ILE A 157 7.57 -5.59 -5.11
N HIS A 158 8.71 -5.91 -5.74
CA HIS A 158 9.43 -7.15 -5.45
C HIS A 158 10.95 -6.98 -5.49
N GLY A 159 11.71 -7.93 -4.94
CA GLY A 159 13.18 -7.99 -5.10
C GLY A 159 13.58 -8.41 -6.51
N SER A 160 14.85 -8.67 -6.80
CA SER A 160 15.34 -8.94 -8.17
C SER A 160 15.07 -7.81 -9.20
N CYS A 161 16.09 -7.45 -9.97
CA CYS A 161 16.01 -6.34 -10.93
C CYS A 161 15.52 -6.76 -12.32
N VAL A 162 14.37 -7.45 -12.37
CA VAL A 162 13.76 -7.97 -13.60
C VAL A 162 12.27 -7.63 -13.61
N THR A 163 11.70 -7.17 -14.74
CA THR A 163 10.27 -6.82 -14.79
C THR A 163 9.68 -6.90 -16.21
N ILE A 164 8.40 -7.26 -16.27
CA ILE A 164 7.50 -7.08 -17.44
C ILE A 164 6.19 -6.43 -16.94
N GLY A 165 6.29 -5.34 -16.16
CA GLY A 165 5.12 -4.55 -15.68
C GLY A 165 4.99 -4.40 -14.16
N CYS A 166 5.93 -4.92 -13.37
CA CYS A 166 6.03 -4.73 -11.91
C CYS A 166 6.96 -3.56 -11.54
N LEU A 167 7.07 -3.28 -10.24
CA LEU A 167 8.02 -2.32 -9.65
C LEU A 167 9.20 -3.09 -8.99
N PRO A 168 10.22 -3.51 -9.77
CA PRO A 168 11.33 -4.27 -9.23
C PRO A 168 12.29 -3.39 -8.41
N MET A 169 12.66 -3.92 -7.26
CA MET A 169 13.62 -3.39 -6.32
C MET A 169 14.82 -4.33 -6.25
N THR A 170 15.91 -3.90 -5.62
CA THR A 170 16.97 -4.84 -5.25
C THR A 170 16.50 -5.72 -4.07
N ASP A 171 17.15 -6.87 -3.88
CA ASP A 171 16.87 -7.72 -2.71
C ASP A 171 17.14 -6.98 -1.39
N GLU A 172 18.09 -6.05 -1.37
CA GLU A 172 18.36 -5.19 -0.21
C GLU A 172 17.21 -4.22 0.08
N CYS A 173 16.72 -3.52 -0.95
CA CYS A 173 15.63 -2.56 -0.78
C CYS A 173 14.31 -3.25 -0.41
N ILE A 174 13.99 -4.39 -1.01
CA ILE A 174 12.71 -5.05 -0.75
C ILE A 174 12.62 -5.60 0.67
N LYS A 175 13.73 -6.00 1.32
CA LYS A 175 13.71 -6.39 2.74
C LYS A 175 13.14 -5.27 3.61
N GLU A 176 13.60 -4.05 3.37
CA GLU A 176 13.19 -2.86 4.14
C GLU A 176 11.73 -2.50 3.87
N ILE A 177 11.34 -2.42 2.60
CA ILE A 177 9.96 -2.09 2.20
C ILE A 177 8.96 -3.16 2.70
N TYR A 178 9.31 -4.44 2.54
CA TYR A 178 8.47 -5.55 2.99
C TYR A 178 8.26 -5.51 4.51
N LEU A 179 9.32 -5.30 5.29
CA LEU A 179 9.21 -5.25 6.74
C LEU A 179 8.42 -4.04 7.23
N LEU A 180 8.64 -2.85 6.65
CA LEU A 180 7.81 -1.66 6.97
C LEU A 180 6.33 -1.95 6.74
N ALA A 181 5.99 -2.63 5.64
CA ALA A 181 4.62 -3.03 5.35
C ALA A 181 4.09 -4.09 6.33
N VAL A 182 4.93 -5.05 6.75
CA VAL A 182 4.56 -6.05 7.77
C VAL A 182 4.27 -5.38 9.11
N TYR A 183 5.14 -4.46 9.58
CA TYR A 183 4.91 -3.73 10.82
C TYR A 183 3.63 -2.88 10.75
N ALA A 184 3.41 -2.15 9.64
CA ALA A 184 2.19 -1.39 9.44
C ALA A 184 0.93 -2.26 9.47
N ARG A 185 0.96 -3.42 8.79
CA ARG A 185 -0.14 -4.39 8.81
C ARG A 185 -0.35 -4.99 10.21
N ASN A 186 0.73 -5.29 10.93
CA ASN A 186 0.69 -5.79 12.31
C ASN A 186 0.01 -4.80 13.25
N ASN A 187 0.24 -3.50 13.05
CA ASN A 187 -0.37 -2.41 13.82
C ASN A 187 -1.84 -2.13 13.42
N GLY A 188 -2.40 -2.94 12.53
CA GLY A 188 -3.79 -2.91 12.11
C GLY A 188 -4.07 -2.09 10.85
N GLN A 189 -3.06 -1.64 10.11
CA GLN A 189 -3.29 -0.97 8.82
C GLN A 189 -3.66 -2.00 7.74
N LEU A 190 -4.96 -2.22 7.57
CA LEU A 190 -5.45 -3.26 6.66
C LEU A 190 -5.26 -2.91 5.17
N ARG A 191 -5.29 -1.63 4.82
CA ARG A 191 -5.07 -1.14 3.45
C ARG A 191 -3.90 -0.16 3.51
N ILE A 192 -2.74 -0.60 3.04
CA ILE A 192 -1.56 0.26 2.93
C ILE A 192 -1.61 0.91 1.55
N PRO A 193 -1.78 2.25 1.44
CA PRO A 193 -1.93 2.89 0.15
C PRO A 193 -0.64 2.86 -0.68
N VAL A 194 -0.80 2.70 -1.99
CA VAL A 194 0.27 2.76 -2.98
C VAL A 194 -0.21 3.66 -4.12
N TYR A 195 0.40 4.82 -4.28
CA TYR A 195 0.10 5.74 -5.37
C TYR A 195 1.18 5.61 -6.43
N ILE A 196 0.79 5.45 -7.69
CA ILE A 196 1.74 5.32 -8.80
C ILE A 196 1.44 6.44 -9.78
N PHE A 197 2.36 7.40 -9.86
CA PHE A 197 2.25 8.56 -10.73
C PHE A 197 3.17 8.42 -11.95
N PRO A 198 2.79 9.00 -13.11
CA PRO A 198 3.67 9.02 -14.28
C PRO A 198 4.98 9.77 -13.97
N PHE A 199 4.89 10.86 -13.22
CA PHE A 199 5.98 11.74 -12.84
C PHE A 199 5.58 12.56 -11.61
N LYS A 200 6.49 13.33 -11.03
CA LYS A 200 6.13 14.34 -10.00
C LYS A 200 5.23 15.41 -10.63
N MET A 201 3.94 15.43 -10.30
CA MET A 201 2.91 16.20 -11.04
C MET A 201 2.86 17.69 -10.66
N THR A 202 4.03 18.33 -10.53
CA THR A 202 4.13 19.79 -10.39
C THR A 202 3.56 20.50 -11.62
N ASP A 203 3.10 21.74 -11.48
CA ASP A 203 2.50 22.49 -12.60
C ASP A 203 3.47 22.63 -13.79
N GLN A 204 4.76 22.78 -13.49
CA GLN A 204 5.83 22.79 -14.50
C GLN A 204 5.90 21.45 -15.25
N ASN A 205 5.97 20.33 -14.54
CA ASN A 205 6.05 19.01 -15.16
C ASN A 205 4.79 18.68 -15.94
N MET A 206 3.62 19.03 -15.42
CA MET A 206 2.34 18.89 -16.12
C MET A 206 2.33 19.64 -17.44
N THR A 207 2.82 20.88 -17.46
CA THR A 207 2.94 21.66 -18.71
C THR A 207 3.85 20.96 -19.73
N ILE A 208 5.01 20.47 -19.28
CA ILE A 208 5.99 19.79 -20.14
C ILE A 208 5.42 18.49 -20.70
N TYR A 209 4.93 17.60 -19.85
CA TYR A 209 4.46 16.29 -20.28
C TYR A 209 3.14 16.38 -21.07
N LYS A 210 2.20 17.28 -20.73
CA LYS A 210 1.00 17.48 -21.55
C LYS A 210 1.34 17.98 -22.95
N SER A 211 2.36 18.83 -23.09
CA SER A 211 2.82 19.28 -24.40
C SER A 211 3.42 18.12 -25.22
N GLN A 212 4.20 17.25 -24.58
CA GLN A 212 4.80 16.07 -25.22
C GLN A 212 3.76 15.03 -25.67
N TYR A 213 2.66 14.86 -24.92
CA TYR A 213 1.61 13.87 -25.19
C TYR A 213 0.32 14.52 -25.69
N ARG A 214 0.40 15.72 -26.28
CA ARG A 214 -0.76 16.54 -26.67
C ARG A 214 -1.73 15.84 -27.63
N ASP A 215 -1.23 14.91 -28.45
CA ASP A 215 -2.02 14.19 -29.44
C ASP A 215 -2.78 12.99 -28.81
N ASN A 216 -2.57 12.71 -27.51
CA ASN A 216 -3.28 11.70 -26.74
C ASN A 216 -4.17 12.36 -25.68
N GLU A 217 -5.33 12.85 -26.13
CA GLU A 217 -6.30 13.58 -25.28
C GLU A 217 -6.78 12.75 -24.08
N GLU A 218 -6.98 11.45 -24.24
CA GLU A 218 -7.43 10.57 -23.15
C GLU A 218 -6.37 10.45 -22.04
N LEU A 219 -5.10 10.29 -22.41
CA LEU A 219 -4.00 10.24 -21.47
C LEU A 219 -3.83 11.58 -20.73
N VAL A 220 -3.94 12.69 -21.45
CA VAL A 220 -3.86 14.03 -20.87
C VAL A 220 -5.00 14.28 -19.88
N ALA A 221 -6.23 13.94 -20.24
CA ALA A 221 -7.40 14.06 -19.35
C ALA A 221 -7.26 13.16 -18.11
N PHE A 222 -6.72 11.94 -18.29
CA PHE A 222 -6.41 11.04 -17.18
C PHE A 222 -5.37 11.65 -16.22
N TRP A 223 -4.31 12.28 -16.74
CA TRP A 223 -3.33 12.96 -15.90
C TRP A 223 -3.88 14.20 -15.19
N ASP A 224 -4.81 14.94 -15.81
CA ASP A 224 -5.51 16.03 -15.13
C ASP A 224 -6.32 15.50 -13.92
N ASN A 225 -6.97 14.33 -14.05
CA ASN A 225 -7.67 13.70 -12.92
C ASN A 225 -6.72 13.17 -11.84
N LEU A 226 -5.58 12.55 -12.21
CA LEU A 226 -4.55 12.12 -11.26
C LEU A 226 -3.96 13.30 -10.48
N LYS A 227 -3.74 14.44 -11.15
CA LYS A 227 -3.18 15.65 -10.54
C LYS A 227 -4.02 16.11 -9.34
N VAL A 228 -5.36 16.02 -9.42
CA VAL A 228 -6.23 16.42 -8.30
C VAL A 228 -5.87 15.67 -7.02
N GLY A 229 -5.72 14.34 -7.10
CA GLY A 229 -5.33 13.53 -5.96
C GLY A 229 -3.89 13.76 -5.53
N TYR A 230 -2.98 13.97 -6.49
CA TYR A 230 -1.59 14.35 -6.21
C TYR A 230 -1.53 15.64 -5.38
N ASP A 231 -2.16 16.71 -5.85
CA ASP A 231 -2.15 18.01 -5.16
C ASP A 231 -2.81 17.92 -3.78
N LEU A 232 -3.94 17.19 -3.65
CA LEU A 232 -4.58 16.98 -2.36
C LEU A 232 -3.68 16.26 -1.36
N PHE A 233 -2.94 15.24 -1.79
CA PHE A 233 -1.98 14.56 -0.91
C PHE A 233 -0.83 15.48 -0.56
N PHE A 234 -0.22 16.17 -1.52
CA PHE A 234 0.96 17.00 -1.26
C PHE A 234 0.67 18.32 -0.52
N ASN A 235 -0.57 18.79 -0.54
CA ASN A 235 -0.99 19.95 0.27
C ASN A 235 -1.23 19.58 1.74
N ASN A 236 -1.68 18.35 2.02
CA ASN A 236 -2.15 17.95 3.36
C ASN A 236 -1.30 16.85 4.01
N PHE A 237 -0.48 16.15 3.23
CA PHE A 237 0.23 14.93 3.57
C PHE A 237 -0.66 13.88 4.28
N SER A 238 -1.94 13.81 3.91
CA SER A 238 -2.93 12.95 4.56
C SER A 238 -3.45 11.91 3.56
N GLU A 239 -3.83 10.74 4.04
CA GLU A 239 -4.39 9.68 3.20
C GLU A 239 -5.64 10.18 2.47
N LEU A 240 -5.81 9.77 1.20
CA LEU A 240 -6.90 10.26 0.36
C LEU A 240 -8.14 9.38 0.54
N ASN A 241 -9.33 10.00 0.55
CA ASN A 241 -10.60 9.28 0.47
C ASN A 241 -11.02 9.15 -1.00
N ILE A 242 -10.74 8.00 -1.61
CA ILE A 242 -10.88 7.83 -3.06
C ILE A 242 -12.14 7.03 -3.39
N ARG A 243 -13.00 7.63 -4.21
CA ARG A 243 -14.12 6.97 -4.88
C ARG A 243 -13.88 6.95 -6.39
N VAL A 244 -14.62 6.10 -7.10
CA VAL A 244 -14.51 5.96 -8.56
C VAL A 244 -15.87 6.25 -9.18
N ALA A 245 -15.92 7.20 -10.12
CA ALA A 245 -17.09 7.55 -10.92
C ALA A 245 -17.41 6.46 -11.97
N GLU A 246 -18.60 6.47 -12.56
CA GLU A 246 -19.00 5.46 -13.56
C GLU A 246 -18.08 5.41 -14.79
N ASN A 247 -17.56 6.57 -15.22
CA ASN A 247 -16.57 6.70 -16.29
C ASN A 247 -15.13 6.30 -15.87
N GLY A 248 -14.95 5.85 -14.63
CA GLY A 248 -13.67 5.42 -14.08
C GLY A 248 -12.80 6.54 -13.52
N ASP A 249 -13.22 7.81 -13.54
CA ASP A 249 -12.46 8.90 -12.92
C ASP A 249 -12.43 8.79 -11.39
N TYR A 250 -11.32 9.23 -10.80
CA TYR A 250 -11.18 9.34 -9.36
C TYR A 250 -11.93 10.56 -8.83
N ILE A 251 -12.65 10.37 -7.72
CA ILE A 251 -13.31 11.42 -6.94
C ILE A 251 -12.67 11.42 -5.55
N PHE A 252 -12.29 12.60 -5.06
CA PHE A 252 -11.66 12.81 -3.75
C PHE A 252 -12.63 13.54 -2.81
#